data_AF-A0A0B1P324-F1
#
_entry.id   AF-A0A0B1P324-F1
#
_cell.length_a   1.000
_cell.length_b   1.000
_cell.length_c   1.000
_cell.angle_alpha   90.00
_cell.angle_beta   90.00
_cell.angle_gamma   90.00
#
_symmetry.space_group_name_H-M   'P 1'
#
loop_
_entity.id
_entity.type
_entity.pdbx_description
1 polymer ?
#
loop_
_entity_poly.entity_id
_entity_poly.type
_entity_poly.pdbx_seq_one_letter_code
_entity_poly.pdbx_strand_id
1 'polypeptide(L)'
;MASKTNTNIIEIPPAGGYDATPIPSAPDGYTIKFTIHRAENLPRSDLTTKFSDPYVIATLKSDLPRRHDSDPDMEIRTPTIHNSVNPQWETQWIVAGIPSTGFKLKCRIYDEDQADRDDRLGNVTLLVDRVKTGWPGIKYNSFTIKKRVGSKRAYILHGCTAIMDQNINFDGFLFLSAELIGKSEKPYGRMYTIGPAFYFKHYSPLIGLLAGTKVPKDSKNYGKDHIEKYDFQANQLQLEGPVPAELYHRFVEFRPFVKGLFDKTGIRGHILNIVLHHQHRRIYNYSSTTEYGIFKPCSEEASMQFLTMVHFDDGWRTFTYVLTLDGLLRFTETGKEFGIDLLSKHTMHSDVSVYIACSGEFLIRRRHHHSTQESQKTDSRSSDSSRDLKNFTLIIDNDSGTYRPKSDLLPLLKRFLNKNFPGLHIQIKDCMDKDHIEMKKEQRERKKLNGYQVQMVLDSDGEIDSSDEENLVKRYNGGDGKRERIYAALEDPKKAIKEIIEKGL
;
A
#
# COMPACT_ATOMS: atom_id res chain seq x y z
N MET A 1 -28.17 51.91 -19.79
CA MET A 1 -26.93 51.36 -19.22
C MET A 1 -27.26 50.75 -17.86
N ALA A 2 -27.54 49.44 -17.82
CA ALA A 2 -27.84 48.73 -16.59
C ALA A 2 -26.54 48.16 -16.01
N SER A 3 -26.16 48.67 -14.84
CA SER A 3 -25.02 48.21 -14.05
C SER A 3 -25.25 46.76 -13.61
N LYS A 4 -24.42 45.84 -14.09
CA LYS A 4 -24.34 44.48 -13.56
C LYS A 4 -23.54 44.52 -12.27
N THR A 5 -24.22 44.43 -11.14
CA THR A 5 -23.64 44.12 -9.83
C THR A 5 -22.92 42.76 -9.90
N ASN A 6 -21.59 42.80 -9.80
CA ASN A 6 -20.75 41.62 -9.54
C ASN A 6 -21.08 41.11 -8.13
N THR A 7 -21.91 40.09 -8.05
CA THR A 7 -22.00 39.25 -6.85
C THR A 7 -20.70 38.48 -6.72
N ASN A 8 -19.84 38.91 -5.80
CA ASN A 8 -18.73 38.12 -5.29
C ASN A 8 -19.31 36.83 -4.71
N ILE A 9 -19.25 35.74 -5.48
CA ILE A 9 -19.49 34.40 -4.98
C ILE A 9 -18.36 34.13 -3.99
N ILE A 10 -18.68 34.10 -2.70
CA ILE A 10 -17.78 33.58 -1.68
C ILE A 10 -17.57 32.11 -2.02
N GLU A 11 -16.45 31.76 -2.64
CA GLU A 11 -16.06 30.37 -2.85
C GLU A 11 -15.85 29.74 -1.47
N ILE A 12 -16.87 29.03 -0.99
CA ILE A 12 -16.76 28.22 0.22
C ILE A 12 -15.68 27.16 -0.09
N PRO A 13 -14.59 27.09 0.70
CA PRO A 13 -13.56 26.09 0.47
C PRO A 13 -14.20 24.69 0.55
N PRO A 14 -13.80 23.76 -0.33
CA PRO A 14 -14.38 22.43 -0.37
C PRO A 14 -14.21 21.74 0.99
N ALA A 15 -15.26 21.08 1.48
CA ALA A 15 -15.24 20.38 2.75
C ALA A 15 -14.16 19.29 2.77
N GLY A 16 -13.46 19.13 3.91
CA GLY A 16 -12.35 18.18 4.07
C GLY A 16 -11.03 18.87 4.39
N GLY A 17 -9.92 18.14 4.23
CA GLY A 17 -8.59 18.62 4.61
C GLY A 17 -8.29 18.38 6.08
N TYR A 18 -7.56 19.30 6.71
CA TYR A 18 -7.15 19.17 8.11
C TYR A 18 -8.36 19.06 9.06
N ASP A 19 -8.30 18.08 9.96
CA ASP A 19 -9.28 17.88 11.00
C ASP A 19 -8.58 17.95 12.38
N ALA A 20 -9.06 18.87 13.22
CA ALA A 20 -8.51 19.15 14.54
C ALA A 20 -9.04 18.23 15.65
N THR A 21 -9.86 17.22 15.32
CA THR A 21 -10.44 16.29 16.29
C THR A 21 -9.32 15.61 17.10
N PRO A 22 -9.27 15.81 18.44
CA PRO A 22 -8.19 15.28 19.26
C PRO A 22 -8.25 13.76 19.38
N ILE A 23 -7.15 13.13 19.81
CA ILE A 23 -7.22 11.72 20.21
C ILE A 23 -8.13 11.62 21.44
N PRO A 24 -9.12 10.72 21.46
CA PRO A 24 -9.88 10.45 22.66
C PRO A 24 -8.97 10.05 23.82
N SER A 25 -9.27 10.49 25.04
CA SER A 25 -8.48 10.08 26.21
C SER A 25 -8.80 8.65 26.60
N ALA A 26 -7.78 7.89 27.02
CA ALA A 26 -7.94 6.59 27.65
C ALA A 26 -7.12 6.50 28.95
N PRO A 27 -7.52 5.66 29.92
CA PRO A 27 -6.84 5.57 31.20
C PRO A 27 -5.48 4.87 31.12
N ASP A 28 -5.31 3.93 30.18
CA ASP A 28 -4.12 3.11 30.04
C ASP A 28 -3.85 2.69 28.59
N GLY A 29 -2.70 2.05 28.40
CA GLY A 29 -2.28 1.44 27.14
C GLY A 29 -1.14 0.45 27.39
N TYR A 30 -1.20 -0.69 26.70
CA TYR A 30 -0.21 -1.76 26.75
C TYR A 30 0.36 -2.02 25.37
N THR A 31 1.61 -2.48 25.37
CA THR A 31 2.32 -2.87 24.17
C THR A 31 2.33 -4.39 24.08
N ILE A 32 1.79 -4.92 22.98
CA ILE A 32 1.66 -6.36 22.74
C ILE A 32 2.36 -6.71 21.43
N LYS A 33 3.16 -7.77 21.47
CA LYS A 33 3.73 -8.41 20.29
C LYS A 33 2.84 -9.57 19.87
N PHE A 34 2.25 -9.46 18.70
CA PHE A 34 1.58 -10.54 18.01
C PHE A 34 2.58 -11.27 17.12
N THR A 35 2.45 -12.59 17.02
CA THR A 35 3.18 -13.39 16.05
C THR A 35 2.21 -14.32 15.33
N ILE A 36 2.17 -14.22 14.01
CA ILE A 36 1.45 -15.15 13.13
C ILE A 36 2.49 -16.17 12.66
N HIS A 37 2.53 -17.32 13.31
CA HIS A 37 3.59 -18.31 13.10
C HIS A 37 3.40 -19.03 11.77
N ARG A 38 2.31 -19.78 11.65
CA ARG A 38 2.08 -20.71 10.54
C ARG A 38 0.62 -21.13 10.49
N ALA A 39 0.24 -21.74 9.38
CA ALA A 39 -0.99 -22.51 9.30
C ALA A 39 -0.71 -23.97 8.95
N GLU A 40 -1.66 -24.82 9.28
CA GLU A 40 -1.66 -26.25 8.98
C GLU A 40 -2.95 -26.63 8.28
N ASN A 41 -2.82 -27.52 7.29
CA ASN A 41 -3.94 -28.16 6.64
C ASN A 41 -4.95 -27.14 6.08
N LEU A 42 -4.45 -26.13 5.40
CA LEU A 42 -5.29 -25.14 4.73
C LEU A 42 -6.10 -25.77 3.61
N PRO A 43 -7.34 -25.29 3.38
CA PRO A 43 -8.16 -25.79 2.30
C PRO A 43 -7.55 -25.42 0.94
N ARG A 44 -7.49 -26.39 0.04
CA ARG A 44 -7.20 -26.24 -1.38
C ARG A 44 -8.24 -25.35 -2.06
N SER A 45 -7.81 -24.32 -2.79
CA SER A 45 -8.72 -23.43 -3.51
C SER A 45 -8.84 -23.75 -5.00
N ASP A 46 -7.81 -24.35 -5.63
CA ASP A 46 -7.76 -24.48 -7.10
C ASP A 46 -7.82 -25.94 -7.62
N LEU A 47 -8.60 -26.15 -8.69
CA LEU A 47 -8.97 -27.46 -9.26
C LEU A 47 -7.82 -28.11 -10.04
N THR A 48 -6.87 -27.30 -10.50
CA THR A 48 -5.79 -27.67 -11.41
C THR A 48 -4.45 -27.83 -10.68
N THR A 49 -4.27 -27.19 -9.52
CA THR A 49 -3.03 -27.24 -8.75
C THR A 49 -3.27 -27.81 -7.35
N LYS A 50 -2.34 -28.62 -6.83
CA LYS A 50 -2.47 -29.28 -5.50
C LYS A 50 -2.18 -28.32 -4.33
N PHE A 51 -1.95 -27.04 -4.60
CA PHE A 51 -1.37 -26.09 -3.67
C PHE A 51 -2.18 -24.78 -3.61
N SER A 52 -1.88 -23.95 -2.62
CA SER A 52 -2.42 -22.61 -2.42
C SER A 52 -1.25 -21.64 -2.22
N ASP A 53 -1.47 -20.36 -2.45
CA ASP A 53 -0.58 -19.23 -2.16
C ASP A 53 -1.11 -18.44 -0.95
N PRO A 54 -1.07 -19.03 0.27
CA PRO A 54 -1.77 -18.45 1.40
C PRO A 54 -1.06 -17.24 2.00
N TYR A 55 -1.88 -16.30 2.44
CA TYR A 55 -1.49 -15.18 3.29
C TYR A 55 -2.58 -14.84 4.30
N VAL A 56 -2.22 -14.05 5.31
CA VAL A 56 -3.13 -13.63 6.38
C VAL A 56 -3.23 -12.12 6.46
N ILE A 57 -4.45 -11.60 6.51
CA ILE A 57 -4.75 -10.22 6.95
C ILE A 57 -5.25 -10.28 8.39
N ALA A 58 -4.48 -9.71 9.31
CA ALA A 58 -4.84 -9.60 10.71
C ALA A 58 -5.32 -8.18 11.04
N THR A 59 -6.62 -8.06 11.35
CA THR A 59 -7.25 -6.81 11.79
C THR A 59 -7.29 -6.75 13.33
N LEU A 60 -6.74 -5.71 13.94
CA LEU A 60 -6.82 -5.48 15.38
C LEU A 60 -7.89 -4.44 15.73
N LYS A 61 -8.71 -4.76 16.72
CA LYS A 61 -9.73 -3.85 17.27
C LYS A 61 -9.71 -3.87 18.79
N SER A 62 -10.10 -2.76 19.40
CA SER A 62 -10.39 -2.65 20.83
C SER A 62 -11.67 -1.82 21.01
N ASP A 63 -12.06 -1.60 22.25
CA ASP A 63 -13.14 -0.69 22.65
C ASP A 63 -12.71 0.77 22.72
N LEU A 64 -11.46 1.10 22.34
CA LEU A 64 -11.03 2.49 22.26
C LEU A 64 -11.90 3.25 21.26
N PRO A 65 -12.44 4.42 21.66
CA PRO A 65 -13.18 5.27 20.75
C PRO A 65 -12.24 5.77 19.64
N ARG A 66 -12.79 5.87 18.43
CA ARG A 66 -12.12 6.48 17.28
C ARG A 66 -12.36 7.98 17.29
N ARG A 67 -11.59 8.73 16.52
CA ARG A 67 -11.93 10.14 16.26
C ARG A 67 -13.19 10.20 15.41
N HIS A 68 -13.24 9.34 14.39
CA HIS A 68 -14.36 9.20 13.48
C HIS A 68 -14.62 7.73 13.15
N ASP A 69 -15.87 7.38 12.86
CA ASP A 69 -16.24 6.02 12.46
C ASP A 69 -15.56 5.57 11.15
N SER A 70 -15.18 6.54 10.32
CA SER A 70 -14.44 6.33 9.07
C SER A 70 -12.94 6.13 9.27
N ASP A 71 -12.43 6.17 10.51
CA ASP A 71 -11.02 5.85 10.77
C ASP A 71 -10.75 4.39 10.38
N PRO A 72 -9.67 4.13 9.61
CA PRO A 72 -9.32 2.79 9.17
C PRO A 72 -9.01 1.89 10.37
N ASP A 73 -9.30 0.59 10.23
CA ASP A 73 -8.83 -0.42 11.18
C ASP A 73 -7.30 -0.55 11.08
N MET A 74 -6.65 -0.93 12.18
CA MET A 74 -5.25 -1.36 12.15
C MET A 74 -5.16 -2.76 11.57
N GLU A 75 -4.35 -2.93 10.52
CA GLU A 75 -4.20 -4.19 9.82
C GLU A 75 -2.73 -4.46 9.48
N ILE A 76 -2.33 -5.72 9.60
CA ILE A 76 -1.08 -6.22 9.03
C ILE A 76 -1.37 -7.39 8.09
N ARG A 77 -0.64 -7.44 6.98
CA ARG A 77 -0.66 -8.54 6.02
C ARG A 77 0.66 -9.32 6.10
N THR A 78 0.57 -10.64 6.18
CA THR A 78 1.76 -11.50 6.05
C THR A 78 2.22 -11.56 4.59
N PRO A 79 3.49 -11.91 4.33
CA PRO A 79 3.91 -12.32 2.99
C PRO A 79 3.05 -13.50 2.49
N THR A 80 2.94 -13.60 1.17
CA THR A 80 2.37 -14.78 0.52
C THR A 80 3.42 -15.89 0.54
N ILE A 81 3.02 -17.10 0.95
CA ILE A 81 3.88 -18.29 0.84
C ILE A 81 3.37 -19.10 -0.33
N HIS A 82 4.14 -19.16 -1.41
CA HIS A 82 3.69 -19.81 -2.63
C HIS A 82 3.66 -21.33 -2.51
N ASN A 83 2.67 -21.94 -3.16
CA ASN A 83 2.50 -23.38 -3.32
C ASN A 83 2.55 -24.18 -2.00
N SER A 84 1.87 -23.73 -0.96
CA SER A 84 1.84 -24.40 0.34
C SER A 84 0.47 -24.43 1.00
N VAL A 85 0.08 -25.59 1.50
CA VAL A 85 -1.09 -25.77 2.38
C VAL A 85 -0.70 -25.79 3.87
N ASN A 86 0.60 -25.70 4.17
CA ASN A 86 1.16 -25.62 5.53
C ASN A 86 2.17 -24.45 5.61
N PRO A 87 1.75 -23.21 5.33
CA PRO A 87 2.65 -22.07 5.24
C PRO A 87 3.23 -21.70 6.60
N GLN A 88 4.49 -21.27 6.61
CA GLN A 88 5.16 -20.68 7.77
C GLN A 88 5.51 -19.23 7.44
N TRP A 89 5.00 -18.30 8.24
CA TRP A 89 5.19 -16.86 8.02
C TRP A 89 6.09 -16.22 9.07
N GLU A 90 5.97 -16.64 10.34
CA GLU A 90 6.67 -16.03 11.48
C GLU A 90 6.56 -14.49 11.53
N THR A 91 5.44 -13.95 11.02
CA THR A 91 5.23 -12.50 10.91
C THR A 91 4.94 -11.92 12.28
N GLN A 92 5.80 -11.00 12.72
CA GLN A 92 5.64 -10.29 13.98
C GLN A 92 4.95 -8.95 13.76
N TRP A 93 4.15 -8.54 14.75
CA TRP A 93 3.50 -7.24 14.76
C TRP A 93 3.39 -6.73 16.18
N ILE A 94 4.07 -5.64 16.47
CA ILE A 94 4.15 -5.03 17.78
C ILE A 94 3.33 -3.76 17.76
N VAL A 95 2.31 -3.71 18.61
CA VAL A 95 1.34 -2.63 18.69
C VAL A 95 1.34 -2.06 20.09
N ALA A 96 1.46 -0.74 20.19
CA ALA A 96 1.30 0.01 21.43
C ALA A 96 -0.11 0.60 21.54
N GLY A 97 -0.51 0.98 22.76
CA GLY A 97 -1.76 1.67 23.04
C GLY A 97 -2.98 0.77 23.18
N ILE A 98 -2.80 -0.54 23.36
CA ILE A 98 -3.91 -1.49 23.55
C ILE A 98 -4.48 -1.32 24.98
N PRO A 99 -5.79 -1.11 25.18
CA PRO A 99 -6.35 -0.82 26.50
C PRO A 99 -6.37 -2.06 27.42
N SER A 100 -6.50 -1.86 28.73
CA SER A 100 -6.64 -2.95 29.70
C SER A 100 -7.91 -3.79 29.52
N THR A 101 -8.94 -3.22 28.90
CA THR A 101 -10.20 -3.89 28.50
C THR A 101 -10.01 -4.91 27.38
N GLY A 102 -8.79 -5.02 26.84
CA GLY A 102 -8.41 -6.08 25.93
C GLY A 102 -8.58 -5.72 24.46
N PHE A 103 -8.64 -6.76 23.63
CA PHE A 103 -8.60 -6.60 22.18
C PHE A 103 -9.19 -7.80 21.45
N LYS A 104 -9.48 -7.58 20.18
CA LYS A 104 -9.93 -8.58 19.21
C LYS A 104 -8.98 -8.57 18.00
N LEU A 105 -8.26 -9.68 17.81
CA LEU A 105 -7.42 -9.91 16.65
C LEU A 105 -8.15 -10.87 15.69
N LYS A 106 -8.56 -10.36 14.52
CA LYS A 106 -9.25 -11.14 13.50
C LYS A 106 -8.30 -11.44 12.35
N CYS A 107 -7.82 -12.67 12.27
CA CYS A 107 -6.97 -13.16 11.21
C CYS A 107 -7.83 -13.79 10.11
N ARG A 108 -7.86 -13.19 8.92
CA ARG A 108 -8.51 -13.76 7.73
C ARG A 108 -7.43 -14.35 6.84
N ILE A 109 -7.63 -15.59 6.42
CA ILE A 109 -6.69 -16.32 5.57
C ILE A 109 -7.26 -16.32 4.16
N TYR A 110 -6.39 -16.02 3.20
CA TYR A 110 -6.69 -15.89 1.78
C TYR A 110 -5.71 -16.72 0.97
N ASP A 111 -6.15 -17.12 -0.21
CA ASP A 111 -5.33 -17.64 -1.30
C ASP A 111 -5.09 -16.48 -2.28
N GLU A 112 -3.84 -16.18 -2.60
CA GLU A 112 -3.50 -15.09 -3.53
C GLU A 112 -3.70 -15.56 -4.98
N ASP A 113 -4.65 -14.97 -5.69
CA ASP A 113 -4.93 -15.28 -7.09
C ASP A 113 -4.51 -14.11 -7.98
N GLN A 114 -3.50 -14.30 -8.84
CA GLN A 114 -2.94 -13.22 -9.64
C GLN A 114 -3.92 -12.56 -10.65
N ALA A 115 -5.04 -13.23 -10.96
CA ALA A 115 -5.95 -12.84 -12.04
C ALA A 115 -7.41 -12.58 -11.63
N ASP A 116 -7.82 -12.92 -10.41
CA ASP A 116 -9.19 -12.73 -9.91
C ASP A 116 -9.16 -12.20 -8.46
N ARG A 117 -10.31 -12.17 -7.78
CA ARG A 117 -10.40 -11.84 -6.36
C ARG A 117 -9.90 -13.00 -5.51
N ASP A 118 -8.91 -12.73 -4.67
CA ASP A 118 -8.36 -13.65 -3.67
C ASP A 118 -9.45 -14.46 -2.95
N ASP A 119 -9.31 -15.79 -3.02
CA ASP A 119 -10.24 -16.71 -2.40
C ASP A 119 -10.02 -16.78 -0.89
N ARG A 120 -11.07 -16.48 -0.13
CA ARG A 120 -11.00 -16.56 1.32
C ARG A 120 -11.02 -18.03 1.77
N LEU A 121 -9.94 -18.48 2.39
CA LEU A 121 -9.80 -19.85 2.92
C LEU A 121 -10.49 -20.02 4.28
N GLY A 122 -10.50 -18.96 5.09
CA GLY A 122 -11.20 -18.97 6.38
C GLY A 122 -10.86 -17.79 7.28
N ASN A 123 -11.15 -17.91 8.57
CA ASN A 123 -10.66 -16.97 9.57
C ASN A 123 -10.52 -17.58 10.98
N VAL A 124 -9.63 -16.97 11.75
CA VAL A 124 -9.51 -17.13 13.19
C VAL A 124 -9.82 -15.78 13.86
N THR A 125 -10.38 -15.82 15.05
CA THR A 125 -10.64 -14.61 15.84
C THR A 125 -10.22 -14.90 17.27
N LEU A 126 -9.16 -14.22 17.68
CA LEU A 126 -8.69 -14.21 19.05
C LEU A 126 -9.36 -13.03 19.76
N LEU A 127 -10.06 -13.34 20.85
CA LEU A 127 -10.66 -12.35 21.74
C LEU A 127 -9.96 -12.47 23.10
N VAL A 128 -9.44 -11.34 23.59
CA VAL A 128 -8.83 -11.23 24.92
C VAL A 128 -9.59 -10.14 25.65
N ASP A 129 -10.26 -10.47 26.75
CA ASP A 129 -11.14 -9.53 27.46
C ASP A 129 -10.40 -8.65 28.48
N ARG A 130 -9.15 -8.99 28.82
CA ARG A 130 -8.38 -8.20 29.77
C ARG A 130 -6.88 -8.34 29.59
N VAL A 131 -6.20 -7.21 29.51
CA VAL A 131 -4.74 -7.09 29.54
C VAL A 131 -4.33 -6.33 30.79
N LYS A 132 -3.33 -6.83 31.49
CA LYS A 132 -2.79 -6.21 32.71
C LYS A 132 -1.31 -6.53 32.83
N THR A 133 -0.59 -5.78 33.66
CA THR A 133 0.77 -6.15 34.05
C THR A 133 0.80 -7.59 34.59
N GLY A 134 1.72 -8.40 34.06
CA GLY A 134 1.81 -9.83 34.38
C GLY A 134 0.78 -10.71 33.66
N TRP A 135 0.07 -10.21 32.65
CA TRP A 135 -0.73 -11.05 31.75
C TRP A 135 0.18 -12.09 31.09
N PRO A 136 -0.10 -13.41 31.21
CA PRO A 136 0.80 -14.47 30.75
C PRO A 136 1.00 -14.50 29.23
N GLY A 137 0.13 -13.79 28.48
CA GLY A 137 0.10 -13.84 27.04
C GLY A 137 -0.45 -15.16 26.51
N ILE A 138 -0.30 -15.33 25.20
CA ILE A 138 -0.63 -16.54 24.44
C ILE A 138 0.66 -16.94 23.73
N LYS A 139 1.10 -18.18 23.91
CA LYS A 139 2.39 -18.65 23.39
C LYS A 139 2.15 -19.86 22.52
N TYR A 140 2.25 -19.64 21.21
CA TYR A 140 2.20 -20.67 20.19
C TYR A 140 0.96 -21.56 20.31
N ASN A 141 -0.21 -20.95 20.44
CA ASN A 141 -1.47 -21.68 20.53
C ASN A 141 -2.03 -21.94 19.13
N SER A 142 -2.57 -23.14 18.91
CA SER A 142 -3.33 -23.46 17.71
C SER A 142 -4.79 -23.02 17.85
N PHE A 143 -5.35 -22.50 16.76
CA PHE A 143 -6.74 -22.08 16.65
C PHE A 143 -7.36 -22.69 15.41
N THR A 144 -8.50 -23.36 15.57
CA THR A 144 -9.24 -23.94 14.45
C THR A 144 -9.76 -22.86 13.51
N ILE A 145 -9.48 -23.03 12.22
CA ILE A 145 -9.91 -22.11 11.17
C ILE A 145 -11.40 -22.29 10.91
N LYS A 146 -12.17 -21.21 11.04
CA LYS A 146 -13.61 -21.22 10.76
C LYS A 146 -13.86 -21.14 9.26
N LYS A 147 -14.48 -22.19 8.74
CA LYS A 147 -14.73 -22.45 7.31
C LYS A 147 -15.99 -21.81 6.73
N ARG A 148 -17.01 -21.56 7.57
CA ARG A 148 -18.34 -21.06 7.16
C ARG A 148 -18.36 -19.68 6.48
N VAL A 149 -17.21 -19.00 6.39
CA VAL A 149 -17.06 -17.69 5.76
C VAL A 149 -16.02 -17.72 4.63
N GLY A 150 -15.51 -18.90 4.26
CA GLY A 150 -14.63 -19.05 3.10
C GLY A 150 -15.41 -19.26 1.80
N SER A 151 -14.73 -19.07 0.68
CA SER A 151 -15.32 -19.08 -0.67
C SER A 151 -16.05 -20.40 -0.94
N LYS A 152 -17.30 -20.34 -1.44
CA LYS A 152 -18.05 -21.56 -1.82
C LYS A 152 -17.31 -22.38 -2.89
N ARG A 153 -16.50 -21.72 -3.73
CA ARG A 153 -15.67 -22.36 -4.77
C ARG A 153 -14.61 -23.28 -4.15
N ALA A 154 -13.80 -22.75 -3.22
CA ALA A 154 -12.78 -23.51 -2.50
C ALA A 154 -13.35 -24.77 -1.79
N TYR A 155 -14.51 -24.65 -1.14
CA TYR A 155 -15.12 -25.79 -0.41
C TYR A 155 -15.83 -26.81 -1.30
N ILE A 156 -16.41 -26.41 -2.45
CA ILE A 156 -16.98 -27.36 -3.42
C ILE A 156 -15.88 -28.24 -3.99
N LEU A 157 -14.75 -27.63 -4.35
CA LEU A 157 -13.59 -28.37 -4.82
C LEU A 157 -13.00 -29.29 -3.74
N HIS A 158 -12.82 -28.78 -2.52
CA HIS A 158 -12.32 -29.59 -1.41
C HIS A 158 -13.20 -30.82 -1.16
N GLY A 159 -14.53 -30.66 -1.28
CA GLY A 159 -15.50 -31.74 -1.15
C GLY A 159 -15.34 -32.83 -2.22
N CYS A 160 -15.06 -32.47 -3.47
CA CYS A 160 -14.81 -33.45 -4.53
C CYS A 160 -13.52 -34.25 -4.30
N THR A 161 -12.45 -33.64 -3.78
CA THR A 161 -11.20 -34.36 -3.48
C THR A 161 -11.32 -35.31 -2.29
N ALA A 162 -12.16 -34.99 -1.30
CA ALA A 162 -12.37 -35.82 -0.12
C ALA A 162 -13.21 -37.08 -0.37
N ILE A 163 -14.02 -37.11 -1.43
CA ILE A 163 -14.73 -38.33 -1.84
C ILE A 163 -13.75 -39.41 -2.33
N MET A 164 -12.56 -39.01 -2.80
CA MET A 164 -11.52 -39.92 -3.26
C MET A 164 -10.56 -40.40 -2.16
N ASP A 165 -10.60 -39.81 -0.96
CA ASP A 165 -9.65 -40.10 0.12
C ASP A 165 -10.32 -40.02 1.50
N GLN A 166 -10.67 -41.18 2.07
CA GLN A 166 -11.51 -41.30 3.29
C GLN A 166 -10.77 -40.95 4.60
N ASN A 167 -9.50 -40.52 4.55
CA ASN A 167 -8.65 -40.28 5.74
C ASN A 167 -8.27 -38.81 5.99
N ILE A 168 -8.92 -37.84 5.33
CA ILE A 168 -8.56 -36.42 5.49
C ILE A 168 -9.24 -35.82 6.74
N ASN A 169 -8.45 -35.53 7.77
CA ASN A 169 -8.86 -34.62 8.84
C ASN A 169 -9.11 -33.24 8.24
N PHE A 170 -10.33 -32.73 8.34
CA PHE A 170 -10.73 -31.53 7.58
C PHE A 170 -10.27 -30.22 8.21
N ASP A 171 -9.96 -30.18 9.50
CA ASP A 171 -9.75 -28.92 10.22
C ASP A 171 -8.35 -28.36 9.97
N GLY A 172 -8.32 -27.13 9.44
CA GLY A 172 -7.11 -26.33 9.35
C GLY A 172 -6.88 -25.57 10.65
N PHE A 173 -5.62 -25.32 10.98
CA PHE A 173 -5.22 -24.62 12.19
C PHE A 173 -4.35 -23.41 11.86
N LEU A 174 -4.52 -22.32 12.61
CA LEU A 174 -3.62 -21.17 12.60
C LEU A 174 -2.92 -21.08 13.96
N PHE A 175 -1.60 -20.93 13.95
CA PHE A 175 -0.80 -20.83 15.17
C PHE A 175 -0.46 -19.36 15.44
N LEU A 176 -0.85 -18.87 16.62
CA LEU A 176 -0.69 -17.47 17.01
C LEU A 176 -0.04 -17.34 18.38
N SER A 177 0.71 -16.26 18.56
CA SER A 177 1.19 -15.77 19.86
C SER A 177 0.77 -14.32 20.07
N ALA A 178 0.57 -13.95 21.34
CA ALA A 178 0.33 -12.58 21.79
C ALA A 178 1.04 -12.38 23.12
N GLU A 179 2.14 -11.62 23.13
CA GLU A 179 3.04 -11.47 24.27
C GLU A 179 2.99 -10.04 24.79
N LEU A 180 2.82 -9.87 26.10
CA LEU A 180 2.90 -8.55 26.74
C LEU A 180 4.36 -8.10 26.79
N ILE A 181 4.68 -7.00 26.12
CA ILE A 181 5.99 -6.34 26.25
C ILE A 181 6.00 -5.44 27.48
N GLY A 182 4.94 -4.66 27.70
CA GLY A 182 4.88 -3.72 28.81
C GLY A 182 3.74 -2.71 28.70
N LYS A 183 3.83 -1.64 29.49
CA LYS A 183 2.94 -0.48 29.37
C LYS A 183 3.42 0.42 28.23
N SER A 184 2.48 0.97 27.48
CA SER A 184 2.77 1.96 26.45
C SER A 184 3.07 3.33 27.06
N GLU A 185 3.70 4.18 26.28
CA GLU A 185 3.94 5.58 26.64
C GLU A 185 2.65 6.40 26.50
N LYS A 186 2.57 7.50 27.27
CA LYS A 186 1.49 8.48 27.14
C LYS A 186 1.72 9.36 25.89
N PRO A 187 0.66 9.93 25.27
CA PRO A 187 -0.75 9.82 25.64
C PRO A 187 -1.41 8.53 25.12
N TYR A 188 -2.35 8.02 25.92
CA TYR A 188 -3.17 6.85 25.56
C TYR A 188 -4.37 7.25 24.69
N GLY A 189 -5.10 6.24 24.19
CA GLY A 189 -6.36 6.45 23.47
C GLY A 189 -6.27 6.27 21.96
N ARG A 190 -5.12 5.84 21.46
CA ARG A 190 -4.98 5.27 20.12
C ARG A 190 -4.01 4.10 20.15
N MET A 191 -4.29 3.10 19.32
CA MET A 191 -3.32 2.06 19.01
C MET A 191 -2.43 2.51 17.84
N TYR A 192 -1.19 2.04 17.79
CA TYR A 192 -0.26 2.30 16.69
C TYR A 192 0.84 1.24 16.61
N THR A 193 1.29 0.97 15.39
CA THR A 193 2.38 0.04 15.10
C THR A 193 3.72 0.61 15.53
N ILE A 194 4.52 -0.16 16.28
CA ILE A 194 5.90 0.19 16.64
C ILE A 194 6.95 -0.68 15.94
N GLY A 195 6.55 -1.82 15.38
CA GLY A 195 7.44 -2.62 14.56
C GLY A 195 7.06 -4.10 14.53
N PRO A 196 7.93 -4.98 14.01
CA PRO A 196 9.11 -4.62 13.24
C PRO A 196 8.75 -3.81 11.98
N ALA A 197 9.69 -3.03 11.45
CA ALA A 197 9.48 -2.31 10.22
C ALA A 197 9.67 -3.27 9.03
N PHE A 198 8.84 -3.13 8.01
CA PHE A 198 8.86 -4.01 6.84
C PHE A 198 8.65 -3.21 5.56
N TYR A 199 9.00 -3.81 4.44
CA TYR A 199 8.70 -3.27 3.13
C TYR A 199 8.12 -4.33 2.21
N PHE A 200 7.32 -3.86 1.25
CA PHE A 200 6.98 -4.60 0.05
C PHE A 200 7.37 -3.77 -1.17
N LYS A 201 8.01 -4.41 -2.16
CA LYS A 201 8.13 -3.84 -3.51
C LYS A 201 7.33 -4.71 -4.46
N HIS A 202 6.37 -4.09 -5.12
CA HIS A 202 5.51 -4.72 -6.10
C HIS A 202 5.99 -4.31 -7.48
N TYR A 203 6.10 -5.28 -8.37
CA TYR A 203 6.40 -5.06 -9.78
C TYR A 203 5.16 -5.39 -10.59
N SER A 204 4.68 -4.45 -11.39
CA SER A 204 3.50 -4.65 -12.23
C SER A 204 3.88 -4.67 -13.72
N PRO A 205 3.85 -5.84 -14.37
CA PRO A 205 4.06 -5.95 -15.82
C PRO A 205 2.90 -5.37 -16.64
N LEU A 206 1.72 -5.19 -16.01
CA LEU A 206 0.47 -4.84 -16.70
C LEU A 206 0.30 -3.33 -16.97
N ILE A 207 1.15 -2.47 -16.43
CA ILE A 207 1.06 -1.02 -16.67
C ILE A 207 1.64 -0.63 -18.02
N GLY A 208 2.60 -1.39 -18.56
CA GLY A 208 3.04 -1.24 -19.96
C GLY A 208 1.89 -1.45 -20.96
N LEU A 209 0.95 -2.35 -20.64
CA LEU A 209 -0.24 -2.62 -21.44
C LEU A 209 -1.33 -1.53 -21.30
N LEU A 210 -1.41 -0.87 -20.14
CA LEU A 210 -2.29 0.28 -19.88
C LEU A 210 -1.81 1.56 -20.57
N ALA A 211 -0.48 1.73 -20.70
CA ALA A 211 0.16 2.86 -21.36
C ALA A 211 0.13 2.80 -22.90
N GLY A 212 -0.42 1.71 -23.49
CA GLY A 212 -0.69 1.62 -24.93
C GLY A 212 0.53 1.33 -25.81
N THR A 213 1.68 0.98 -25.26
CA THR A 213 2.88 0.64 -26.03
C THR A 213 2.86 -0.84 -26.45
N LYS A 214 2.22 -1.13 -27.60
CA LYS A 214 2.52 -2.35 -28.35
C LYS A 214 3.88 -2.17 -29.03
N VAL A 215 4.84 -3.04 -28.75
CA VAL A 215 6.04 -3.14 -29.58
C VAL A 215 5.61 -3.69 -30.95
N PRO A 216 6.00 -3.08 -32.09
CA PRO A 216 5.80 -3.68 -33.40
C PRO A 216 6.52 -5.03 -33.47
N LYS A 217 5.88 -6.04 -34.08
CA LYS A 217 6.43 -7.40 -34.18
C LYS A 217 7.69 -7.54 -35.06
N ASP A 218 8.18 -6.45 -35.64
CA ASP A 218 9.34 -6.46 -36.53
C ASP A 218 10.36 -5.40 -36.14
N SER A 219 11.30 -5.76 -35.27
CA SER A 219 12.53 -4.99 -35.08
C SER A 219 13.74 -5.90 -34.92
N LYS A 220 13.98 -6.72 -35.96
CA LYS A 220 15.34 -7.14 -36.28
C LYS A 220 16.04 -5.94 -36.91
N ASN A 221 16.91 -5.27 -36.14
CA ASN A 221 17.94 -4.28 -36.52
C ASN A 221 17.83 -2.96 -35.75
N TYR A 222 18.26 -2.96 -34.49
CA TYR A 222 19.03 -1.83 -33.94
C TYR A 222 20.16 -2.41 -33.07
N GLY A 223 21.38 -1.94 -33.33
CA GLY A 223 22.58 -2.40 -32.63
C GLY A 223 22.68 -1.80 -31.23
N LYS A 224 23.15 -2.60 -30.26
CA LYS A 224 23.66 -2.18 -28.94
C LYS A 224 22.95 -0.97 -28.31
N ASP A 225 21.65 -1.09 -28.06
CA ASP A 225 20.98 -0.31 -27.01
C ASP A 225 20.41 -1.29 -26.00
N HIS A 226 20.87 -1.17 -24.75
CA HIS A 226 20.36 -1.95 -23.62
C HIS A 226 18.89 -1.57 -23.41
N ILE A 227 17.97 -2.46 -23.79
CA ILE A 227 16.57 -2.35 -23.44
C ILE A 227 16.45 -2.71 -21.96
N GLU A 228 16.42 -1.71 -21.09
CA GLU A 228 16.23 -1.91 -19.65
C GLU A 228 14.74 -2.21 -19.37
N LYS A 229 14.46 -3.45 -18.97
CA LYS A 229 13.21 -3.87 -18.33
C LYS A 229 12.90 -2.95 -17.15
N TYR A 230 11.93 -2.06 -17.27
CA TYR A 230 11.36 -1.38 -16.10
C TYR A 230 9.92 -1.79 -15.92
N ASP A 231 9.70 -2.76 -15.03
CA ASP A 231 8.38 -3.00 -14.46
C ASP A 231 8.01 -1.84 -13.55
N PHE A 232 6.74 -1.44 -13.58
CA PHE A 232 6.26 -0.40 -12.68
C PHE A 232 6.46 -0.84 -11.23
N GLN A 233 7.23 -0.07 -10.46
CA GLN A 233 7.52 -0.34 -9.06
C GLN A 233 6.56 0.43 -8.14
N ALA A 234 5.77 -0.30 -7.36
CA ALA A 234 4.99 0.24 -6.26
C ALA A 234 5.58 -0.19 -4.93
N ASN A 235 5.69 0.76 -4.01
CA ASN A 235 6.42 0.57 -2.77
C ASN A 235 5.51 0.75 -1.57
N GLN A 236 5.67 -0.13 -0.59
CA GLN A 236 5.11 -0.01 0.75
C GLN A 236 6.24 -0.09 1.77
N LEU A 237 6.27 0.83 2.73
CA LEU A 237 7.29 0.89 3.78
C LEU A 237 6.63 1.23 5.11
N GLN A 238 6.59 0.28 6.04
CA GLN A 238 6.03 0.50 7.37
C GLN A 238 7.04 1.25 8.24
N LEU A 239 6.66 2.44 8.71
CA LEU A 239 7.45 3.25 9.62
C LEU A 239 7.03 3.00 11.07
N GLU A 240 7.92 3.30 12.01
CA GLU A 240 7.60 3.25 13.43
C GLU A 240 6.70 4.43 13.81
N GLY A 241 5.58 4.10 14.45
CA GLY A 241 4.66 5.06 15.01
C GLY A 241 5.09 5.65 16.37
N PRO A 242 4.19 6.43 17.00
CA PRO A 242 2.96 6.90 16.38
C PRO A 242 3.27 8.05 15.42
N VAL A 243 2.48 8.16 14.35
CA VAL A 243 2.41 9.40 13.58
C VAL A 243 1.93 10.54 14.49
N PRO A 244 2.47 11.77 14.38
CA PRO A 244 1.95 12.94 15.11
C PRO A 244 0.43 13.03 15.06
N ALA A 245 -0.19 13.28 16.21
CA ALA A 245 -1.65 13.25 16.38
C ALA A 245 -2.36 14.30 15.51
N GLU A 246 -1.67 15.40 15.23
CA GLU A 246 -2.15 16.55 14.47
C GLU A 246 -2.10 16.28 12.96
N LEU A 247 -1.29 15.32 12.49
CA LEU A 247 -1.32 14.89 11.09
C LEU A 247 -2.54 14.01 10.86
N TYR A 248 -3.68 14.67 10.64
CA TYR A 248 -4.98 14.03 10.48
C TYR A 248 -5.80 14.81 9.45
N HIS A 249 -5.92 14.22 8.26
CA HIS A 249 -6.48 14.89 7.09
C HIS A 249 -7.55 14.03 6.43
N ARG A 250 -8.76 14.58 6.33
CA ARG A 250 -9.87 14.01 5.54
C ARG A 250 -9.65 14.33 4.07
N PHE A 251 -10.07 13.44 3.17
CA PHE A 251 -10.16 13.78 1.75
C PHE A 251 -11.01 15.05 1.54
N VAL A 252 -10.70 15.80 0.49
CA VAL A 252 -11.34 17.04 0.11
C VAL A 252 -12.42 16.76 -0.94
N GLU A 253 -13.63 17.24 -0.69
CA GLU A 253 -14.78 17.14 -1.60
C GLU A 253 -14.71 18.20 -2.72
N PHE A 254 -13.64 18.20 -3.50
CA PHE A 254 -13.42 19.21 -4.55
C PHE A 254 -14.41 19.10 -5.73
N ARG A 255 -15.13 17.97 -5.86
CA ARG A 255 -16.26 17.78 -6.79
C ARG A 255 -17.36 16.93 -6.15
N PRO A 256 -18.65 17.15 -6.49
CA PRO A 256 -19.78 16.41 -5.89
C PRO A 256 -19.70 14.88 -6.03
N PHE A 257 -19.05 14.36 -7.08
CA PHE A 257 -18.89 12.92 -7.26
C PHE A 257 -17.86 12.29 -6.30
N VAL A 258 -16.92 13.09 -5.75
CA VAL A 258 -15.87 12.63 -4.83
C VAL A 258 -16.49 12.21 -3.51
N LYS A 259 -17.51 12.92 -3.03
CA LYS A 259 -18.25 12.52 -1.83
C LYS A 259 -18.87 11.13 -1.98
N GLY A 260 -19.57 10.88 -3.09
CA GLY A 260 -20.19 9.57 -3.34
C GLY A 260 -19.21 8.41 -3.47
N LEU A 261 -17.94 8.70 -3.76
CA LEU A 261 -16.86 7.72 -3.92
C LEU A 261 -16.30 7.21 -2.59
N PHE A 262 -16.25 8.07 -1.57
CA PHE A 262 -15.81 7.72 -0.22
C PHE A 262 -16.99 7.29 0.67
N ASP A 263 -18.14 7.95 0.55
CA ASP A 263 -19.32 7.72 1.41
C ASP A 263 -20.22 6.56 0.91
N LYS A 264 -19.88 5.94 -0.24
CA LYS A 264 -20.64 4.87 -0.91
C LYS A 264 -22.12 5.23 -1.16
N THR A 265 -22.45 6.51 -1.25
CA THR A 265 -23.83 6.97 -1.42
C THR A 265 -24.29 6.84 -2.86
N GLY A 266 -25.37 6.09 -3.08
CA GLY A 266 -25.96 5.87 -4.40
C GLY A 266 -25.20 4.83 -5.25
N ILE A 267 -25.86 4.36 -6.32
CA ILE A 267 -25.37 3.26 -7.16
C ILE A 267 -24.02 3.60 -7.82
N ARG A 268 -23.89 4.81 -8.36
CA ARG A 268 -22.67 5.27 -9.04
C ARG A 268 -21.48 5.36 -8.08
N GLY A 269 -21.72 5.81 -6.84
CA GLY A 269 -20.70 5.86 -5.79
C GLY A 269 -20.19 4.48 -5.40
N HIS A 270 -21.10 3.50 -5.28
CA HIS A 270 -20.74 2.12 -4.96
C HIS A 270 -19.88 1.46 -6.05
N ILE A 271 -20.26 1.61 -7.33
CA ILE A 271 -19.49 1.07 -8.47
C ILE A 271 -18.10 1.71 -8.52
N LEU A 272 -18.01 3.03 -8.37
CA LEU A 272 -16.75 3.74 -8.44
C LEU A 272 -15.81 3.38 -7.28
N ASN A 273 -16.35 3.19 -6.08
CA ASN A 273 -15.61 2.70 -4.92
C ASN A 273 -15.01 1.30 -5.18
N ILE A 274 -15.78 0.37 -5.76
CA ILE A 274 -15.29 -0.97 -6.15
C ILE A 274 -14.14 -0.87 -7.16
N VAL A 275 -14.29 -0.03 -8.19
CA VAL A 275 -13.28 0.17 -9.23
C VAL A 275 -11.96 0.70 -8.65
N LEU A 276 -12.04 1.63 -7.70
CA LEU A 276 -10.85 2.19 -7.06
C LEU A 276 -10.09 1.16 -6.21
N HIS A 277 -10.80 0.40 -5.37
CA HIS A 277 -10.19 -0.67 -4.60
C HIS A 277 -9.56 -1.72 -5.53
N HIS A 278 -10.16 -1.97 -6.68
CA HIS A 278 -9.58 -2.84 -7.70
C HIS A 278 -8.32 -2.24 -8.34
N GLN A 279 -8.27 -0.93 -8.59
CA GLN A 279 -7.04 -0.27 -9.07
C GLN A 279 -5.92 -0.35 -8.02
N HIS A 280 -6.23 -0.12 -6.74
CA HIS A 280 -5.28 -0.28 -5.64
C HIS A 280 -4.69 -1.70 -5.63
N ARG A 281 -5.55 -2.73 -5.63
CA ARG A 281 -5.12 -4.13 -5.64
C ARG A 281 -4.26 -4.49 -6.85
N ARG A 282 -4.49 -3.89 -8.02
CA ARG A 282 -3.67 -4.14 -9.21
C ARG A 282 -2.28 -3.54 -9.13
N ILE A 283 -2.15 -2.38 -8.48
CA ILE A 283 -0.87 -1.69 -8.31
C ILE A 283 -0.06 -2.32 -7.18
N TYR A 284 -0.73 -2.65 -6.08
CA TYR A 284 -0.17 -3.34 -4.92
C TYR A 284 -0.49 -4.83 -4.95
N ASN A 285 -0.38 -5.45 -6.12
CA ASN A 285 -0.63 -6.88 -6.30
C ASN A 285 0.52 -7.70 -5.70
N TYR A 286 0.24 -8.85 -5.10
CA TYR A 286 1.26 -9.71 -4.52
C TYR A 286 1.56 -10.88 -5.48
N SER A 287 2.30 -10.58 -6.56
CA SER A 287 2.82 -11.60 -7.48
C SER A 287 4.02 -12.35 -6.91
N SER A 288 4.45 -13.41 -7.59
CA SER A 288 5.71 -14.13 -7.34
C SER A 288 6.95 -13.24 -7.39
N THR A 289 6.88 -12.09 -8.07
CA THR A 289 7.96 -11.10 -8.14
C THR A 289 7.95 -10.10 -6.99
N THR A 290 6.96 -10.14 -6.10
CA THR A 290 6.86 -9.20 -4.98
C THR A 290 8.00 -9.43 -3.99
N GLU A 291 8.84 -8.42 -3.79
CA GLU A 291 9.89 -8.47 -2.79
C GLU A 291 9.31 -8.08 -1.41
N TYR A 292 9.75 -8.80 -0.38
CA TYR A 292 9.46 -8.51 1.01
C TYR A 292 10.73 -8.52 1.84
N GLY A 293 10.79 -7.65 2.85
CA GLY A 293 11.85 -7.70 3.85
C GLY A 293 11.48 -6.96 5.13
N ILE A 294 12.27 -7.23 6.17
CA ILE A 294 12.17 -6.63 7.50
C ILE A 294 13.49 -5.91 7.77
N PHE A 295 13.42 -4.76 8.44
CA PHE A 295 14.59 -3.99 8.85
C PHE A 295 14.35 -3.38 10.24
N LYS A 296 15.43 -2.92 10.89
CA LYS A 296 15.32 -2.27 12.19
C LYS A 296 14.64 -0.90 12.03
N PRO A 297 13.53 -0.62 12.75
CA PRO A 297 12.90 0.71 12.71
C PRO A 297 13.84 1.80 13.22
N CYS A 298 13.61 3.04 12.78
CA CYS A 298 14.36 4.23 13.25
C CYS A 298 15.88 4.04 13.26
N SER A 299 16.44 3.49 12.18
CA SER A 299 17.85 3.13 12.07
C SER A 299 18.45 3.52 10.71
N GLU A 300 19.78 3.54 10.59
CA GLU A 300 20.45 3.79 9.31
C GLU A 300 20.08 2.75 8.26
N GLU A 301 19.77 1.51 8.69
CA GLU A 301 19.23 0.46 7.82
C GLU A 301 17.89 0.88 7.20
N ALA A 302 17.00 1.51 7.97
CA ALA A 302 15.74 2.04 7.46
C ALA A 302 15.95 3.15 6.41
N SER A 303 16.90 4.06 6.67
CA SER A 303 17.30 5.11 5.71
C SER A 303 17.86 4.52 4.42
N MET A 304 18.73 3.53 4.53
CA MET A 304 19.35 2.86 3.38
C MET A 304 18.33 2.07 2.58
N GLN A 305 17.42 1.37 3.26
CA GLN A 305 16.34 0.64 2.63
C GLN A 305 15.42 1.59 1.86
N PHE A 306 15.05 2.73 2.45
CA PHE A 306 14.28 3.76 1.76
C PHE A 306 15.01 4.27 0.51
N LEU A 307 16.29 4.65 0.62
CA LEU A 307 17.09 5.11 -0.53
C LEU A 307 17.22 4.06 -1.63
N THR A 308 17.29 2.77 -1.26
CA THR A 308 17.31 1.65 -2.20
C THR A 308 16.00 1.56 -2.98
N MET A 309 14.86 1.72 -2.32
CA MET A 309 13.53 1.70 -2.97
C MET A 309 13.30 2.89 -3.91
N VAL A 310 14.08 3.97 -3.78
CA VAL A 310 13.99 5.19 -4.61
C VAL A 310 15.24 5.40 -5.49
N HIS A 311 16.08 4.37 -5.62
CA HIS A 311 17.24 4.32 -6.51
C HIS A 311 18.30 5.43 -6.32
N PHE A 312 18.54 5.92 -5.09
CA PHE A 312 19.67 6.83 -4.78
C PHE A 312 19.83 8.06 -5.74
N ASP A 313 18.72 8.76 -6.03
CA ASP A 313 18.64 9.91 -6.98
C ASP A 313 18.91 9.57 -8.46
N ASP A 314 18.80 8.29 -8.84
CA ASP A 314 18.92 7.90 -10.24
C ASP A 314 17.67 8.29 -11.06
N GLY A 315 17.89 8.65 -12.34
CA GLY A 315 16.82 8.90 -13.31
C GLY A 315 15.97 10.16 -13.10
N TRP A 316 16.37 11.11 -12.24
CA TRP A 316 15.62 12.36 -11.97
C TRP A 316 14.15 12.10 -11.58
N ARG A 317 13.93 11.02 -10.81
CA ARG A 317 12.60 10.53 -10.46
C ARG A 317 11.91 11.46 -9.47
N THR A 318 10.59 11.48 -9.54
CA THR A 318 9.71 12.12 -8.55
C THR A 318 8.72 11.07 -8.12
N PHE A 319 8.36 11.00 -6.85
CA PHE A 319 7.47 9.98 -6.31
C PHE A 319 6.22 10.62 -5.73
N THR A 320 5.06 10.01 -5.97
CA THR A 320 3.81 10.37 -5.32
C THR A 320 3.67 9.49 -4.09
N TYR A 321 3.30 10.06 -2.94
CA TYR A 321 3.21 9.29 -1.69
C TYR A 321 1.94 9.55 -0.88
N VAL A 322 1.56 8.56 -0.07
CA VAL A 322 0.60 8.67 1.03
C VAL A 322 1.22 8.05 2.29
N LEU A 323 1.10 8.75 3.41
CA LEU A 323 1.38 8.25 4.76
C LEU A 323 0.04 7.97 5.46
N THR A 324 -0.20 6.72 5.84
CA THR A 324 -1.41 6.33 6.59
C THR A 324 -1.33 6.77 8.05
N LEU A 325 -2.46 6.70 8.77
CA LEU A 325 -2.52 7.00 10.21
C LEU A 325 -1.66 6.05 11.07
N ASP A 326 -1.43 4.82 10.58
CA ASP A 326 -0.60 3.81 11.25
C ASP A 326 0.86 3.82 10.76
N GLY A 327 1.28 4.84 10.01
CA GLY A 327 2.68 5.00 9.61
C GLY A 327 3.13 4.18 8.41
N LEU A 328 2.20 3.59 7.64
CA LEU A 328 2.54 2.93 6.38
C LEU A 328 2.74 3.99 5.29
N LEU A 329 3.96 4.09 4.77
CA LEU A 329 4.32 4.95 3.66
C LEU A 329 4.16 4.18 2.35
N ARG A 330 3.25 4.63 1.49
CA ARG A 330 3.01 4.05 0.16
C ARG A 330 3.41 5.05 -0.91
N PHE A 331 4.17 4.62 -1.91
CA PHE A 331 4.60 5.50 -2.98
C PHE A 331 4.91 4.77 -4.29
N THR A 332 4.77 5.48 -5.40
CA THR A 332 5.21 5.05 -6.75
C THR A 332 5.87 6.23 -7.45
N GLU A 333 6.61 5.93 -8.52
CA GLU A 333 7.13 6.98 -9.39
C GLU A 333 5.99 7.80 -10.05
N THR A 334 6.22 9.09 -10.20
CA THR A 334 5.29 10.08 -10.77
C THR A 334 5.57 10.22 -12.26
N GLY A 335 4.61 9.84 -13.08
CA GLY A 335 4.68 9.92 -14.54
C GLY A 335 3.29 10.09 -15.16
N LYS A 336 3.25 10.45 -16.46
CA LYS A 336 2.03 10.52 -17.27
C LYS A 336 1.53 9.12 -17.65
N GLU A 337 2.44 8.16 -17.80
CA GLU A 337 2.19 6.76 -18.15
C GLU A 337 1.43 5.99 -17.05
N PHE A 338 1.39 6.54 -15.83
CA PHE A 338 0.68 5.98 -14.67
C PHE A 338 -0.70 6.61 -14.46
N GLY A 339 -1.14 7.48 -15.37
CA GLY A 339 -2.45 8.12 -15.34
C GLY A 339 -3.53 7.17 -15.84
N ILE A 340 -4.06 6.31 -14.98
CA ILE A 340 -5.40 5.76 -15.21
C ILE A 340 -6.36 6.92 -14.95
N ASP A 341 -6.78 7.56 -16.03
CA ASP A 341 -7.44 8.87 -16.08
C ASP A 341 -8.91 8.83 -15.59
N LEU A 342 -9.11 8.41 -14.34
CA LEU A 342 -10.40 8.57 -13.67
C LEU A 342 -10.27 9.35 -12.35
N LEU A 343 -9.26 9.10 -11.51
CA LEU A 343 -9.16 9.65 -10.14
C LEU A 343 -7.69 9.80 -9.64
N SER A 344 -7.46 10.73 -8.71
CA SER A 344 -6.14 11.15 -8.21
C SER A 344 -5.25 10.00 -7.68
N LYS A 345 -3.95 10.05 -7.98
CA LYS A 345 -2.92 9.09 -7.54
C LYS A 345 -2.92 8.85 -6.02
N HIS A 346 -3.14 9.91 -5.23
CA HIS A 346 -3.21 9.81 -3.77
C HIS A 346 -4.40 8.95 -3.30
N THR A 347 -5.54 9.03 -3.99
CA THR A 347 -6.71 8.19 -3.68
C THR A 347 -6.38 6.70 -3.89
N MET A 348 -5.67 6.39 -4.98
CA MET A 348 -5.19 5.04 -5.25
C MET A 348 -4.23 4.54 -4.16
N HIS A 349 -3.20 5.32 -3.79
CA HIS A 349 -2.27 4.93 -2.73
C HIS A 349 -2.94 4.73 -1.36
N SER A 350 -3.92 5.56 -1.04
CA SER A 350 -4.67 5.48 0.22
C SER A 350 -5.66 4.31 0.30
N ASP A 351 -5.84 3.53 -0.78
CA ASP A 351 -6.93 2.56 -0.91
C ASP A 351 -8.29 3.18 -0.56
N VAL A 352 -8.53 4.41 -1.02
CA VAL A 352 -9.77 5.15 -0.75
C VAL A 352 -10.04 5.39 0.75
N SER A 353 -9.01 5.42 1.59
CA SER A 353 -9.15 5.76 3.01
C SER A 353 -9.67 7.19 3.18
N VAL A 354 -10.69 7.38 4.02
CA VAL A 354 -11.27 8.71 4.27
C VAL A 354 -10.27 9.64 4.96
N TYR A 355 -9.50 9.08 5.89
CA TYR A 355 -8.48 9.80 6.66
C TYR A 355 -7.09 9.25 6.40
N ILE A 356 -6.11 10.16 6.31
CA ILE A 356 -4.69 9.85 6.22
C ILE A 356 -3.89 10.80 7.10
N ALA A 357 -2.59 10.52 7.27
CA ALA A 357 -1.71 11.41 8.00
C ALA A 357 -1.23 12.58 7.13
N CYS A 358 -0.65 12.24 5.97
CA CYS A 358 -0.12 13.22 5.02
C CYS A 358 0.02 12.57 3.63
N SER A 359 0.10 13.39 2.59
CA SER A 359 0.33 12.93 1.22
C SER A 359 0.88 14.07 0.37
N GLY A 360 1.66 13.75 -0.66
CA GLY A 360 2.23 14.75 -1.55
C GLY A 360 3.11 14.09 -2.60
N GLU A 361 4.17 14.80 -2.99
CA GLU A 361 5.26 14.30 -3.82
C GLU A 361 6.61 14.45 -3.10
N PHE A 362 7.59 13.66 -3.50
CA PHE A 362 8.97 13.81 -3.04
C PHE A 362 9.98 13.46 -4.13
N LEU A 363 11.21 13.90 -3.93
CA LEU A 363 12.37 13.53 -4.75
C LEU A 363 13.62 13.41 -3.87
N ILE A 364 14.61 12.70 -4.38
CA ILE A 364 15.94 12.64 -3.75
C ILE A 364 16.86 13.60 -4.50
N ARG A 365 17.86 14.14 -3.80
CA ARG A 365 18.98 14.87 -4.39
C ARG A 365 20.30 14.40 -3.83
N ARG A 366 21.25 14.11 -4.70
CA ARG A 366 22.65 13.97 -4.30
C ARG A 366 23.22 15.35 -3.98
N ARG A 367 23.81 15.47 -2.80
CA ARG A 367 24.57 16.64 -2.36
C ARG A 367 25.93 16.58 -3.05
N HIS A 368 26.23 17.57 -3.88
CA HIS A 368 27.59 17.78 -4.31
C HIS A 368 28.38 18.34 -3.12
N HIS A 369 29.28 17.55 -2.55
CA HIS A 369 30.38 18.13 -1.79
C HIS A 369 31.24 18.89 -2.79
N HIS A 370 31.32 20.22 -2.65
CA HIS A 370 32.47 20.96 -3.15
C HIS A 370 33.70 20.44 -2.39
N SER A 371 34.29 19.36 -2.88
CA SER A 371 35.67 19.04 -2.60
C SER A 371 36.50 20.09 -3.32
N THR A 372 36.87 21.12 -2.57
CA THR A 372 37.98 21.99 -2.92
C THR A 372 39.21 21.09 -2.99
N GLN A 373 39.73 20.90 -4.21
CA GLN A 373 41.08 20.45 -4.60
C GLN A 373 41.89 19.66 -3.56
N GLU A 374 42.25 18.41 -3.88
CA GLU A 374 43.64 18.12 -4.26
C GLU A 374 43.77 16.72 -4.87
N SER A 375 44.55 16.66 -5.94
CA SER A 375 44.96 15.49 -6.68
C SER A 375 45.74 14.53 -5.79
N GLN A 376 45.36 13.24 -5.78
CA GLN A 376 46.35 12.15 -5.79
C GLN A 376 45.67 10.84 -6.21
N LYS A 377 46.15 10.30 -7.34
CA LYS A 377 45.93 8.92 -7.76
C LYS A 377 46.56 7.99 -6.73
N THR A 378 45.78 7.07 -6.16
CA THR A 378 46.22 5.72 -5.76
C THR A 378 45.00 4.84 -5.48
N ASP A 379 44.95 3.73 -6.22
CA ASP A 379 44.54 2.38 -5.81
C ASP A 379 43.15 2.11 -5.19
N SER A 380 42.29 1.52 -6.04
CA SER A 380 41.54 0.29 -5.79
C SER A 380 40.99 0.05 -4.36
N ARG A 381 39.95 0.79 -3.95
CA ARG A 381 38.97 0.37 -2.89
C ARG A 381 37.79 1.35 -2.66
N SER A 382 37.00 1.73 -3.69
CA SER A 382 35.91 2.72 -3.45
C SER A 382 34.62 2.52 -4.26
N SER A 383 33.98 1.36 -4.19
CA SER A 383 32.56 1.23 -4.57
C SER A 383 31.61 1.69 -3.45
N ASP A 384 32.07 1.72 -2.19
CA ASP A 384 31.21 1.88 -1.01
C ASP A 384 31.01 3.35 -0.55
N SER A 385 31.89 4.27 -0.94
CA SER A 385 31.76 5.70 -0.59
C SER A 385 30.64 6.44 -1.36
N SER A 386 30.11 5.81 -2.41
CA SER A 386 29.11 6.42 -3.30
C SER A 386 27.68 6.39 -2.74
N ARG A 387 27.41 5.57 -1.72
CA ARG A 387 26.08 5.34 -1.14
C ARG A 387 25.95 5.82 0.32
N ASP A 388 26.86 6.67 0.81
CA ASP A 388 26.71 7.27 2.14
C ASP A 388 25.41 8.09 2.23
N LEU A 389 24.59 7.84 3.26
CA LEU A 389 23.33 8.52 3.54
C LEU A 389 23.46 10.04 3.55
N LYS A 390 24.60 10.55 4.04
CA LYS A 390 24.89 11.99 4.16
C LYS A 390 24.98 12.69 2.81
N ASN A 391 25.26 11.93 1.75
CA ASN A 391 25.31 12.47 0.39
C ASN A 391 23.93 12.66 -0.22
N PHE A 392 22.84 12.29 0.47
CA PHE A 392 21.50 12.38 -0.08
C PHE A 392 20.61 13.33 0.73
N THR A 393 19.69 13.97 0.03
CA THR A 393 18.64 14.81 0.60
C THR A 393 17.30 14.34 0.09
N LEU A 394 16.41 13.97 1.01
CA LEU A 394 14.98 13.80 0.73
C LEU A 394 14.31 15.17 0.74
N ILE A 395 13.72 15.57 -0.38
CA ILE A 395 12.88 16.77 -0.49
C ILE A 395 11.44 16.31 -0.66
N ILE A 396 10.60 16.58 0.34
CA ILE A 396 9.21 16.08 0.42
C ILE A 396 8.24 17.24 0.64
N ASP A 397 7.08 17.18 0.00
CA ASP A 397 6.04 18.22 0.07
C ASP A 397 4.66 17.68 0.48
N ASN A 398 3.69 18.59 0.58
CA ASN A 398 2.26 18.32 0.79
C ASN A 398 1.41 18.53 -0.48
N ASP A 399 2.00 18.36 -1.68
CA ASP A 399 1.30 18.59 -2.95
C ASP A 399 0.31 17.45 -3.25
N SER A 400 -0.87 17.52 -2.64
CA SER A 400 -1.97 16.59 -2.86
C SER A 400 -3.28 17.31 -3.13
N GLY A 401 -3.79 17.16 -4.34
CA GLY A 401 -5.12 17.66 -4.71
C GLY A 401 -6.27 16.98 -3.95
N THR A 402 -6.07 15.73 -3.49
CA THR A 402 -7.09 14.93 -2.80
C THR A 402 -7.21 15.27 -1.32
N TYR A 403 -6.10 15.42 -0.60
CA TYR A 403 -6.12 15.57 0.86
C TYR A 403 -5.67 16.95 1.34
N ARG A 404 -4.92 17.68 0.50
CA ARG A 404 -4.39 19.04 0.77
C ARG A 404 -3.86 19.21 2.21
N PRO A 405 -2.83 18.45 2.64
CA PRO A 405 -2.34 18.53 4.01
C PRO A 405 -1.91 19.94 4.39
N LYS A 406 -2.19 20.33 5.64
CA LYS A 406 -1.97 21.71 6.11
C LYS A 406 -0.49 22.02 6.26
N SER A 407 -0.07 23.12 5.63
CA SER A 407 1.31 23.64 5.61
C SER A 407 1.91 23.85 7.01
N ASP A 408 1.11 24.37 7.95
CA ASP A 408 1.55 24.63 9.33
C ASP A 408 2.03 23.36 10.07
N LEU A 409 1.62 22.17 9.60
CA LEU A 409 1.93 20.88 10.23
C LEU A 409 3.15 20.20 9.61
N LEU A 410 3.71 20.74 8.53
CA LEU A 410 4.91 20.23 7.87
C LEU A 410 6.11 20.04 8.83
N PRO A 411 6.36 20.90 9.83
CA PRO A 411 7.41 20.63 10.82
C PRO A 411 7.21 19.34 11.63
N LEU A 412 5.96 18.93 11.88
CA LEU A 412 5.66 17.67 12.58
C LEU A 412 5.99 16.47 11.70
N LEU A 413 5.66 16.54 10.40
CA LEU A 413 6.07 15.53 9.42
C LEU A 413 7.60 15.43 9.36
N LYS A 414 8.31 16.57 9.36
CA LYS A 414 9.78 16.60 9.33
C LYS A 414 10.37 15.88 10.53
N ARG A 415 9.86 16.14 11.72
CA ARG A 415 10.31 15.48 12.96
C ARG A 415 10.04 13.97 12.90
N PHE A 416 8.87 13.55 12.42
CA PHE A 416 8.52 12.15 12.28
C PHE A 416 9.44 11.40 11.30
N LEU A 417 9.72 11.99 10.14
CA LEU A 417 10.59 11.40 9.14
C LEU A 417 12.06 11.38 9.59
N ASN A 418 12.55 12.44 10.27
CA ASN A 418 13.91 12.45 10.83
C ASN A 418 14.12 11.35 11.87
N LYS A 419 13.09 11.04 12.68
CA LYS A 419 13.14 9.91 13.63
C LYS A 419 13.24 8.58 12.87
N ASN A 420 12.46 8.41 11.81
CA ASN A 420 12.38 7.15 11.06
C ASN A 420 13.56 6.93 10.10
N PHE A 421 14.18 7.99 9.60
CA PHE A 421 15.30 7.95 8.66
C PHE A 421 16.53 8.67 9.22
N PRO A 422 17.15 8.17 10.31
CA PRO A 422 18.36 8.77 10.85
C PRO A 422 19.49 8.75 9.82
N GLY A 423 20.30 9.82 9.80
CA GLY A 423 21.42 9.98 8.86
C GLY A 423 21.04 10.54 7.49
N LEU A 424 19.77 10.48 7.08
CA LEU A 424 19.29 11.08 5.83
C LEU A 424 18.93 12.55 6.05
N HIS A 425 19.40 13.45 5.18
CA HIS A 425 19.01 14.86 5.27
C HIS A 425 17.58 15.05 4.72
N ILE A 426 16.69 15.64 5.51
CA ILE A 426 15.27 15.82 5.13
C ILE A 426 14.93 17.31 5.04
N GLN A 427 14.45 17.71 3.87
CA GLN A 427 13.86 19.02 3.62
C GLN A 427 12.37 18.87 3.36
N ILE A 428 11.58 19.67 4.05
CA ILE A 428 10.14 19.73 3.81
C ILE A 428 9.80 21.05 3.16
N LYS A 429 9.02 20.99 2.08
CA LYS A 429 8.64 22.13 1.26
C LYS A 429 7.12 22.26 1.23
N ASP A 430 6.66 23.50 1.24
CA ASP A 430 5.26 23.80 1.01
C ASP A 430 4.95 23.69 -0.49
N CYS A 431 3.78 23.16 -0.85
CA CYS A 431 3.38 23.02 -2.25
C CYS A 431 3.22 24.37 -2.99
N MET A 432 3.04 25.48 -2.26
CA MET A 432 2.94 26.85 -2.79
C MET A 432 4.26 27.61 -2.80
N ASP A 433 5.36 27.02 -2.30
CA ASP A 433 6.70 27.60 -2.37
C ASP A 433 7.14 27.73 -3.84
N LYS A 434 7.36 28.97 -4.30
CA LYS A 434 7.71 29.27 -5.70
C LYS A 434 9.00 28.57 -6.13
N ASP A 435 10.00 28.55 -5.24
CA ASP A 435 11.31 27.95 -5.52
C ASP A 435 11.17 26.43 -5.65
N HIS A 436 10.30 25.83 -4.82
CA HIS A 436 9.99 24.41 -4.89
C HIS A 436 9.24 24.02 -6.16
N ILE A 437 8.27 24.84 -6.58
CA ILE A 437 7.55 24.65 -7.84
C ILE A 437 8.51 24.70 -9.03
N GLU A 438 9.43 25.66 -9.04
CA GLU A 438 10.46 25.78 -10.09
C GLU A 438 11.40 24.59 -10.09
N MET A 439 11.89 24.15 -8.94
CA MET A 439 12.72 22.94 -8.81
C MET A 439 12.01 21.68 -9.34
N LYS A 440 10.71 21.52 -9.08
CA LYS A 440 9.91 20.40 -9.63
C LYS A 440 9.74 20.49 -11.14
N LYS A 441 9.66 21.69 -11.72
CA LYS A 441 9.63 21.88 -13.18
C LYS A 441 10.97 21.47 -13.80
N GLU A 442 12.08 21.97 -13.24
CA GLU A 442 13.43 21.61 -13.68
C GLU A 442 13.68 20.10 -13.59
N GLN A 443 13.23 19.44 -12.50
CA GLN A 443 13.30 17.98 -12.35
C GLN A 443 12.64 17.25 -13.52
N ARG A 444 11.42 17.68 -13.89
CA ARG A 444 10.66 17.09 -14.98
C ARG A 444 11.29 17.34 -16.35
N GLU A 445 11.91 18.50 -16.55
CA GLU A 445 12.60 18.84 -17.80
C GLU A 445 13.88 18.03 -17.97
N ARG A 446 14.72 17.93 -16.93
CA ARG A 446 15.93 17.10 -16.95
C ARG A 446 15.62 15.62 -17.16
N LYS A 447 14.54 15.11 -16.55
CA LYS A 447 14.06 13.74 -16.80
C LYS A 447 13.75 13.50 -18.28
N LYS A 448 13.11 14.46 -18.96
CA LYS A 448 12.83 14.36 -20.41
C LYS A 448 14.09 14.43 -21.26
N LEU A 449 15.05 15.28 -20.89
CA LEU A 449 16.29 15.49 -21.64
C LEU A 449 17.24 14.29 -21.57
N ASN A 450 17.32 13.63 -20.41
CA ASN A 450 18.23 12.49 -20.21
C ASN A 450 17.77 11.19 -20.90
N GLY A 451 16.77 11.25 -21.78
CA GLY A 451 16.34 10.07 -22.54
C GLY A 451 15.71 8.96 -21.70
N TYR A 452 15.48 9.18 -20.39
CA TYR A 452 14.59 8.36 -19.56
C TYR A 452 13.12 8.60 -19.97
N GLN A 453 12.83 8.48 -21.28
CA GLN A 453 11.53 8.01 -21.70
C GLN A 453 11.47 6.57 -21.21
N VAL A 454 10.57 6.31 -20.29
CA VAL A 454 10.30 4.96 -19.81
C VAL A 454 9.72 4.21 -21.00
N GLN A 455 10.57 3.56 -21.79
CA GLN A 455 10.12 2.68 -22.84
C GLN A 455 9.84 1.33 -22.18
N MET A 456 8.62 1.20 -21.67
CA MET A 456 8.12 -0.05 -21.08
C MET A 456 8.18 -1.14 -22.16
N VAL A 457 9.16 -2.04 -22.07
CA VAL A 457 9.23 -3.22 -22.92
C VAL A 457 8.71 -4.40 -22.12
N LEU A 458 7.65 -5.04 -22.63
CA LEU A 458 7.27 -6.38 -22.22
C LEU A 458 8.37 -7.31 -22.75
N ASP A 459 9.06 -7.97 -21.85
CA ASP A 459 10.08 -8.94 -22.21
C ASP A 459 9.60 -10.32 -21.73
N SER A 460 9.46 -11.24 -22.67
CA SER A 460 8.89 -12.59 -22.54
C SER A 460 9.77 -13.56 -21.73
N ASP A 461 10.78 -13.05 -21.04
CA ASP A 461 11.90 -13.85 -20.52
C ASP A 461 11.97 -13.81 -18.98
N GLY A 462 10.92 -13.33 -18.30
CA GLY A 462 10.67 -13.68 -16.89
C GLY A 462 9.96 -15.02 -16.82
N GLU A 463 10.14 -15.80 -15.75
CA GLU A 463 9.46 -17.10 -15.53
C GLU A 463 7.93 -16.94 -15.32
N ILE A 464 7.25 -16.30 -16.28
CA ILE A 464 5.82 -16.39 -16.50
C ILE A 464 5.69 -17.46 -17.58
N ASP A 465 4.98 -18.55 -17.29
CA ASP A 465 4.72 -19.56 -18.30
C ASP A 465 4.09 -18.89 -19.53
N SER A 466 4.53 -19.27 -20.73
CA SER A 466 3.96 -18.78 -21.99
C SER A 466 2.43 -18.91 -22.02
N SER A 467 1.88 -19.89 -21.30
CA SER A 467 0.44 -20.08 -21.12
C SER A 467 -0.21 -19.01 -20.24
N ASP A 468 0.48 -18.51 -19.21
CA ASP A 468 0.02 -17.43 -18.33
C ASP A 468 0.06 -16.08 -19.05
N GLU A 469 1.09 -15.80 -19.85
CA GLU A 469 1.13 -14.61 -20.72
C GLU A 469 0.01 -14.63 -21.76
N GLU A 470 -0.17 -15.74 -22.47
CA GLU A 470 -1.22 -15.85 -23.48
C GLU A 470 -2.61 -15.80 -22.84
N ASN A 471 -2.80 -16.36 -21.64
CA ASN A 471 -4.03 -16.25 -20.87
C ASN A 471 -4.27 -14.81 -20.38
N LEU A 472 -3.24 -14.11 -19.90
CA LEU A 472 -3.32 -12.71 -19.50
C LEU A 472 -3.68 -11.81 -20.69
N VAL A 473 -3.04 -12.02 -21.85
CA VAL A 473 -3.30 -11.27 -23.10
C VAL A 473 -4.67 -11.62 -23.70
N LYS A 474 -5.07 -12.91 -23.75
CA LYS A 474 -6.40 -13.34 -24.20
C LYS A 474 -7.50 -12.84 -23.26
N ARG A 475 -7.28 -12.77 -21.94
CA ARG A 475 -8.22 -12.19 -20.97
C ARG A 475 -8.29 -10.66 -21.07
N TYR A 476 -7.21 -9.99 -21.49
CA TYR A 476 -7.18 -8.54 -21.69
C TYR A 476 -7.84 -8.11 -23.01
N ASN A 477 -7.56 -8.81 -24.11
CA ASN A 477 -8.20 -8.57 -25.42
C ASN A 477 -9.60 -9.19 -25.51
N GLY A 478 -9.92 -10.20 -24.71
CA GLY A 478 -11.27 -10.79 -24.61
C GLY A 478 -12.26 -9.94 -23.78
N GLY A 479 -11.93 -8.67 -23.56
CA GLY A 479 -12.56 -7.82 -22.55
C GLY A 479 -12.93 -6.41 -23.01
N ASP A 480 -12.99 -6.12 -24.31
CA ASP A 480 -13.58 -4.85 -24.79
C ASP A 480 -14.93 -4.59 -24.12
N GLY A 481 -15.74 -5.65 -23.97
CA GLY A 481 -17.01 -5.57 -23.26
C GLY A 481 -16.93 -5.30 -21.74
N LYS A 482 -15.84 -5.59 -21.01
CA LYS A 482 -15.77 -5.33 -19.54
C LYS A 482 -15.42 -3.89 -19.24
N ARG A 483 -14.48 -3.30 -19.98
CA ARG A 483 -14.14 -1.87 -19.88
C ARG A 483 -15.29 -1.00 -20.35
N GLU A 484 -15.85 -1.31 -21.52
CA GLU A 484 -17.04 -0.64 -22.02
C GLU A 484 -18.23 -0.80 -21.08
N ARG A 485 -18.41 -1.96 -20.41
CA ARG A 485 -19.44 -2.11 -19.35
C ARG A 485 -19.20 -1.24 -18.13
N ILE A 486 -17.95 -1.05 -17.69
CA ILE A 486 -17.65 -0.18 -16.54
C ILE A 486 -17.86 1.30 -16.90
N TYR A 487 -17.46 1.72 -18.10
CA TYR A 487 -17.73 3.07 -18.62
C TYR A 487 -19.23 3.29 -18.89
N ALA A 488 -19.92 2.31 -19.50
CA ALA A 488 -21.37 2.34 -19.68
C ALA A 488 -22.12 2.28 -18.35
N ALA A 489 -21.58 1.64 -17.31
CA ALA A 489 -22.14 1.65 -15.95
C ALA A 489 -21.95 2.99 -15.21
N LEU A 490 -20.92 3.75 -15.58
CA LEU A 490 -20.70 5.13 -15.14
C LEU A 490 -21.67 6.11 -15.83
N GLU A 491 -22.06 5.82 -17.07
CA GLU A 491 -23.04 6.57 -17.85
C GLU A 491 -24.50 6.21 -17.53
N ASP A 492 -24.83 4.92 -17.36
CA ASP A 492 -26.16 4.40 -16.98
C ASP A 492 -26.10 3.34 -15.85
N PRO A 493 -26.14 3.78 -14.59
CA PRO A 493 -25.99 2.90 -13.43
C PRO A 493 -27.15 1.92 -13.19
N LYS A 494 -28.35 2.17 -13.71
CA LYS A 494 -29.52 1.29 -13.51
C LYS A 494 -29.43 0.03 -14.36
N LYS A 495 -28.90 0.17 -15.59
CA LYS A 495 -28.69 -0.95 -16.52
C LYS A 495 -27.58 -1.88 -16.03
N ALA A 496 -26.50 -1.31 -15.49
CA ALA A 496 -25.38 -2.07 -14.94
C ALA A 496 -25.76 -2.97 -13.75
N ILE A 497 -26.61 -2.48 -12.84
CA ILE A 497 -27.11 -3.30 -11.72
C ILE A 497 -27.99 -4.44 -12.23
N LYS A 498 -28.84 -4.21 -13.23
CA LYS A 498 -29.68 -5.27 -13.78
C LYS A 498 -28.84 -6.38 -14.41
N GLU A 499 -27.78 -6.03 -15.13
CA GLU A 499 -26.85 -7.02 -15.69
C GLU A 499 -26.00 -7.74 -14.63
N ILE A 500 -25.62 -7.07 -13.53
CA ILE A 500 -24.89 -7.69 -12.42
C ILE A 500 -25.79 -8.65 -11.63
N ILE A 501 -27.06 -8.29 -11.43
CA ILE A 501 -28.06 -9.15 -10.78
C ILE A 501 -28.43 -10.34 -11.67
N GLU A 502 -28.56 -10.14 -12.98
CA GLU A 502 -28.87 -11.22 -13.94
C GLU A 502 -27.69 -12.17 -14.19
N LYS A 503 -26.44 -11.74 -13.97
CA LYS A 503 -25.25 -12.59 -14.17
C LYS A 503 -24.72 -13.31 -12.93
N GLY A 504 -25.29 -13.07 -11.74
CA GLY A 504 -25.07 -13.87 -10.54
C GLY A 504 -23.72 -13.66 -9.84
N LEU A 505 -23.77 -13.68 -8.50
CA LEU A 505 -22.65 -13.65 -7.54
C LEU A 505 -21.67 -14.82 -7.69
#